data_AF-A0A925GK81-F1
#
_entry.id   AF-A0A925GK81-F1
#
_cell.length_a   1.000
_cell.length_b   1.000
_cell.length_c   1.000
_cell.angle_alpha   90.00
_cell.angle_beta   90.00
_cell.angle_gamma   90.00
#
_symmetry.space_group_name_H-M   'P 1'
#
loop_
_entity.id
_entity.type
_entity.pdbx_description
1 polymer ?
#
loop_
_entity_poly.entity_id
_entity_poly.type
_entity_poly.pdbx_seq_one_letter_code
_entity_poly.pdbx_strand_id
1 'polypeptide(L)' 'MPTTRSKKDKHPALPKNVSIPPFQPGIRLNVYNSEQINALGGIEAFSKAIGNNQPIVIPDFGFTDQEWEQMLKDGV' A
#
# COMPACT_ATOMS: atom_id res chain seq x y z
N MET A 1 -29.14 14.63 -25.26
CA MET A 1 -27.85 14.28 -24.65
C MET A 1 -28.05 13.01 -23.83
N PRO A 2 -27.40 11.87 -24.15
CA PRO A 2 -27.45 10.70 -23.27
C PRO A 2 -26.16 10.57 -22.47
N THR A 3 -26.29 10.70 -21.16
CA THR A 3 -25.27 10.33 -20.18
C THR A 3 -25.44 8.84 -19.87
N THR A 4 -24.38 8.04 -19.99
CA THR A 4 -23.98 6.94 -19.09
C THR A 4 -23.02 5.97 -19.80
N ARG A 5 -21.79 5.86 -19.29
CA ARG A 5 -21.15 4.57 -19.04
C ARG A 5 -19.93 4.80 -18.15
N SER A 6 -20.06 4.45 -16.87
CA SER A 6 -18.89 4.22 -16.00
C SER A 6 -18.02 3.19 -16.70
N LYS A 7 -16.88 3.64 -17.23
CA LYS A 7 -15.79 2.75 -17.62
C LYS A 7 -15.32 2.09 -16.33
N LYS A 8 -15.88 0.91 -16.05
CA LYS A 8 -15.33 -0.04 -15.09
C LYS A 8 -13.85 -0.18 -15.45
N ASP A 9 -12.96 0.36 -14.60
CA ASP A 9 -11.52 0.27 -14.75
C ASP A 9 -11.17 -1.21 -14.97
N LYS A 10 -11.01 -1.60 -16.24
CA LYS A 10 -10.49 -2.91 -16.60
C LYS A 10 -9.02 -2.85 -16.23
N HIS A 11 -8.71 -3.28 -15.01
CA HIS A 11 -7.35 -3.69 -14.68
C HIS A 11 -6.87 -4.60 -15.82
N PRO A 12 -5.72 -4.31 -16.45
CA PRO A 12 -5.18 -5.19 -17.48
C PRO A 12 -5.13 -6.60 -16.88
N ALA A 13 -5.74 -7.56 -17.59
CA ALA A 13 -5.80 -8.93 -17.11
C ALA A 13 -4.36 -9.43 -17.01
N LEU A 14 -3.92 -9.70 -15.78
CA LEU A 14 -2.57 -10.20 -15.52
C LEU A 14 -2.35 -11.50 -16.31
N PRO A 15 -1.17 -11.70 -16.91
CA PRO A 15 -0.84 -12.99 -17.49
C PRO A 15 -0.96 -14.08 -16.43
N LYS A 16 -1.52 -15.24 -16.81
CA LYS A 16 -1.97 -16.31 -15.89
C LYS A 16 -0.91 -16.82 -14.89
N ASN A 17 0.36 -16.50 -15.11
CA ASN A 17 1.50 -16.94 -14.31
C ASN A 17 2.11 -15.83 -13.44
N VAL A 18 1.58 -14.61 -13.45
CA VAL A 18 2.13 -13.49 -12.67
C VAL A 18 1.18 -13.17 -11.52
N SER A 19 1.59 -13.56 -10.31
CA SER A 19 0.92 -13.16 -9.07
C SER A 19 1.51 -11.84 -8.57
N ILE A 20 0.65 -10.88 -8.24
CA ILE A 20 1.06 -9.60 -7.66
C ILE A 20 0.42 -9.53 -6.27
N PRO A 21 1.18 -9.70 -5.19
CA PRO A 21 0.64 -9.57 -3.85
C PRO A 21 0.25 -8.11 -3.58
N PRO A 22 -0.80 -7.86 -2.79
CA PRO A 22 -1.14 -6.50 -2.36
C PRO A 22 -0.03 -5.90 -1.47
N PHE A 23 0.00 -4.58 -1.38
CA PHE A 23 0.90 -3.89 -0.47
C PHE A 23 0.64 -4.29 0.99
N GLN A 24 1.70 -4.60 1.75
CA GLN A 24 1.61 -5.01 3.16
C GLN A 24 2.28 -3.96 4.04
N PRO A 25 1.53 -3.00 4.62
CA PRO A 25 2.13 -2.00 5.49
C PRO A 25 2.72 -2.62 6.77
N GLY A 26 3.86 -2.08 7.22
CA GLY A 26 4.39 -2.27 8.58
C GLY A 26 5.37 -3.44 8.80
N ILE A 27 5.11 -4.64 8.29
CA ILE A 27 5.78 -5.85 8.82
C ILE A 27 6.86 -6.42 7.88
N ARG A 28 6.77 -6.20 6.56
CA ARG A 28 7.71 -6.77 5.58
C ARG A 28 8.00 -5.82 4.44
N LEU A 29 9.23 -5.87 3.91
CA LEU A 29 9.57 -5.19 2.67
C LEU A 29 8.83 -5.87 1.50
N ASN A 30 7.95 -5.13 0.83
CA ASN A 30 7.35 -5.57 -0.42
C ASN A 30 8.40 -5.48 -1.55
N VAL A 31 8.81 -6.63 -2.09
CA VAL A 31 9.73 -6.72 -3.23
C VAL A 31 8.96 -7.17 -4.46
N TYR A 32 9.06 -6.40 -5.55
CA TYR A 32 8.42 -6.69 -6.82
C TYR A 32 9.44 -6.67 -7.96
N ASN A 33 9.29 -7.57 -8.92
CA ASN A 33 10.18 -7.67 -10.07
C ASN A 33 9.66 -6.87 -11.29
N SER A 34 10.51 -6.72 -12.29
CA SER A 34 10.19 -5.99 -13.52
C SER A 34 9.03 -6.62 -14.30
N GLU A 35 8.87 -7.95 -14.28
CA GLU A 35 7.76 -8.65 -14.94
C GLU A 35 6.40 -8.27 -14.33
N GLN A 36 6.31 -8.18 -13.00
CA GLN A 36 5.09 -7.76 -12.29
C GLN A 36 4.71 -6.31 -12.60
N ILE A 37 5.70 -5.42 -12.68
CA ILE A 37 5.50 -4.01 -13.04
C ILE A 37 5.03 -3.89 -14.49
N ASN A 38 5.68 -4.61 -15.41
CA ASN A 38 5.35 -4.58 -16.84
C ASN A 38 3.99 -5.23 -17.13
N ALA A 39 3.61 -6.27 -16.39
CA ALA A 39 2.32 -6.94 -16.52
C ALA A 39 1.13 -6.00 -16.23
N LEU A 40 1.32 -4.99 -15.38
CA LEU A 40 0.31 -3.98 -15.10
C LEU A 40 0.39 -2.75 -16.01
N GLY A 41 1.33 -2.71 -16.95
CA GLY A 41 1.50 -1.59 -17.87
C GLY A 41 2.39 -0.47 -17.32
N GLY A 42 3.30 -0.79 -16.39
CA GLY A 42 4.30 0.14 -15.87
C GLY A 42 4.08 0.55 -14.41
N ILE A 43 5.01 1.38 -13.90
CA ILE A 43 5.12 1.73 -12.47
C ILE A 43 3.86 2.44 -11.94
N GLU A 44 3.25 3.34 -12.72
CA GLU A 44 2.08 4.10 -12.27
C GLU A 44 0.84 3.20 -12.08
N ALA A 45 0.56 2.35 -13.07
CA ALA A 45 -0.53 1.38 -13.00
C ALA A 45 -0.27 0.33 -11.91
N PHE A 46 0.99 -0.06 -11.74
CA PHE A 46 1.44 -0.93 -10.65
C PHE A 46 1.18 -0.31 -9.27
N SER A 47 1.61 0.94 -9.03
CA SER A 47 1.41 1.65 -7.76
C SER A 47 -0.07 1.77 -7.39
N LYS A 48 -0.92 2.05 -8.37
CA LYS A 48 -2.37 2.09 -8.19
C LYS A 48 -2.95 0.71 -7.84
N ALA A 49 -2.47 -0.35 -8.47
CA ALA A 49 -2.96 -1.71 -8.25
C ALA A 49 -2.58 -2.27 -6.88
N ILE A 50 -1.36 -2.01 -6.39
CA ILE A 50 -0.94 -2.48 -5.07
C ILE A 50 -1.47 -1.64 -3.92
N GLY A 51 -2.11 -0.49 -4.20
CA GLY A 51 -2.64 0.39 -3.17
C GLY A 51 -1.59 1.28 -2.49
N ASN A 52 -0.40 1.40 -3.08
CA ASN A 52 0.69 2.23 -2.54
C ASN A 52 0.39 3.74 -2.59
N ASN A 53 -0.63 4.16 -3.34
CA ASN A 53 -1.09 5.56 -3.35
C ASN A 53 -2.03 5.89 -2.19
N GLN A 54 -2.29 4.97 -1.26
CA GLN A 54 -3.13 5.25 -0.10
C GLN A 54 -2.30 5.94 1.00
N PRO A 55 -2.87 6.95 1.69
CA PRO A 55 -2.19 7.55 2.84
C PRO A 55 -1.92 6.47 3.90
N ILE A 56 -0.66 6.34 4.30
CA ILE A 56 -0.30 5.51 5.44
C ILE A 56 -0.71 6.28 6.69
N VAL A 57 -1.69 5.76 7.42
CA VAL A 57 -2.05 6.28 8.74
C VAL A 57 -0.93 5.85 9.70
N ILE A 58 -0.04 6.78 10.03
CA ILE A 58 0.90 6.57 11.13
C ILE A 58 0.05 6.64 12.41
N PRO A 59 0.05 5.59 13.25
CA PRO A 59 -0.65 5.66 14.52
C PRO A 59 -0.07 6.81 15.35
N ASP A 60 -0.95 7.54 16.02
CA ASP A 60 -0.53 8.61 16.92
C ASP A 60 0.25 7.99 18.10
N PHE A 61 1.53 8.38 18.24
CA PHE A 61 2.40 7.97 19.35
C PHE A 61 2.44 9.06 20.43
N GLY A 62 1.31 9.70 20.72
CA GLY A 62 1.17 10.60 21.85
C GLY A 62 1.17 9.81 23.15
N PHE A 63 2.34 9.61 23.76
CA PHE A 63 2.39 9.22 25.17
C PHE A 63 1.98 10.42 26.01
N THR A 64 1.16 10.18 27.04
CA THR A 64 0.91 11.18 28.08
C THR A 64 2.20 11.46 28.86
N ASP A 65 2.29 12.64 29.50
CA ASP A 65 3.45 12.98 30.36
C ASP A 65 3.69 11.90 31.43
N GLN A 66 2.62 11.28 31.95
CA GLN A 66 2.70 10.18 32.92
C GLN A 66 3.30 8.90 32.32
N GLU A 67 2.93 8.53 31.09
CA GLU A 67 3.50 7.37 30.40
C GLU A 67 4.98 7.59 30.06
N TRP A 68 5.35 8.82 29.70
CA TRP A 68 6.74 9.22 29.52
C TRP A 68 7.56 9.12 30.81
N GLU A 69 7.05 9.64 31.93
CA GLU A 69 7.73 9.53 33.22
C GLU A 69 7.87 8.07 33.69
N GLN A 70 6.87 7.23 33.43
CA GLN A 70 6.92 5.81 33.78
C GLN A 70 7.97 5.06 32.94
N MET A 71 8.06 5.32 31.64
CA MET A 71 9.10 4.74 30.76
C MET A 71 10.51 5.16 31.15
N LEU A 72 10.70 6.41 31.61
CA LEU A 72 11.99 6.89 32.11
C LEU A 72 12.37 6.25 33.45
N LYS A 73 11.39 5.92 34.29
CA LYS A 73 11.60 5.26 35.59
C LYS A 73 11.87 3.75 35.46
N ASP A 74 11.22 3.09 34.51
CA ASP A 74 11.43 1.66 34.20
C ASP A 74 12.72 1.43 33.38
N GLY A 75 13.39 2.51 32.95
CA GLY A 75 14.62 2.51 32.14
C GLY A 75 15.94 2.62 32.91
N VAL A 76 16.04 2.08 34.13
CA VAL A 76 17.32 1.87 34.87
C VAL A 76 17.39 0.44 35.42
#